data_AF-A0AAW0VTD5-F1
#
_entry.id   AF-A0AAW0VTD5-F1
#
_cell.length_a   1.000
_cell.length_b   1.000
_cell.length_c   1.000
_cell.angle_alpha   90.00
_cell.angle_beta   90.00
_cell.angle_gamma   90.00
#
_symmetry.space_group_name_H-M   'P 1'
#
loop_
_entity.id
_entity.type
_entity.pdbx_description
1 polymer ?
#
loop_
_entity_poly.entity_id
_entity_poly.type
_entity_poly.pdbx_seq_one_letter_code
_entity_poly.pdbx_strand_id
1 'polypeptide(L)'
;MLFTRQIEFESIGKSLFLSQESEGDTGCVVWDAAIVLAKYLEKQRYLLEKQRDLDVRPVRLSDCHVVELGSGTGCVGLTAALLGASKVTITDLPQLVPLMEKNILQNHNNLRCAVDAIELTWGNMEQGAALGTPDLLVLADCIYYEESLEPLVSTMRSLCGTSTTVILSYEHRTTGNNLEIQNRFFGLMEENFWKESIPLEDQHELYRSHDIHLFKFNLR
;
A
#
# COMPACT_ATOMS: atom_id res chain seq x y z
N MET A 1 -6.88 6.35 23.22
CA MET A 1 -5.80 5.52 23.82
C MET A 1 -4.82 5.12 22.73
N LEU A 2 -3.53 5.35 22.96
CA LEU A 2 -2.46 4.90 22.05
C LEU A 2 -2.10 3.44 22.33
N PHE A 3 -2.03 2.63 21.28
CA PHE A 3 -1.58 1.24 21.35
C PHE A 3 -0.69 0.91 20.16
N THR A 4 0.13 -0.12 20.27
CA THR A 4 1.11 -0.48 19.22
C THR A 4 0.76 -1.83 18.61
N ARG A 5 0.72 -1.90 17.28
CA ARG A 5 0.72 -3.16 16.53
C ARG A 5 2.14 -3.54 16.16
N GLN A 6 2.56 -4.75 16.51
CA GLN A 6 3.78 -5.34 16.00
C GLN A 6 3.46 -6.17 14.76
N ILE A 7 4.28 -6.05 13.71
CA ILE A 7 4.24 -6.90 12.52
C ILE A 7 5.64 -7.49 12.35
N GLU A 8 5.71 -8.82 12.28
CA GLU A 8 6.97 -9.56 12.16
C GLU A 8 7.23 -9.92 10.70
N PHE A 9 8.50 -9.82 10.30
CA PHE A 9 9.01 -10.16 8.98
C PHE A 9 10.09 -11.24 9.13
N GLU A 10 9.67 -12.50 9.21
CA GLU A 10 10.52 -13.65 9.52
C GLU A 10 11.61 -13.88 8.48
N SER A 11 11.35 -13.56 7.21
CA SER A 11 12.32 -13.74 6.12
C SER A 11 13.60 -12.92 6.32
N ILE A 12 13.52 -11.83 7.10
CA ILE A 12 14.63 -10.92 7.39
C ILE A 12 14.91 -10.75 8.89
N GLY A 13 14.17 -11.44 9.76
CA GLY A 13 14.33 -11.37 11.21
C GLY A 13 14.14 -9.97 11.80
N LYS A 14 13.20 -9.18 11.26
CA LYS A 14 12.90 -7.82 11.73
C LYS A 14 11.42 -7.64 12.00
N SER A 15 11.07 -6.58 12.72
CA SER A 15 9.68 -6.21 13.01
C SER A 15 9.44 -4.71 12.78
N LEU A 16 8.20 -4.37 12.43
CA LEU A 16 7.67 -3.01 12.52
C LEU A 16 6.81 -2.87 13.77
N PHE A 17 6.89 -1.71 14.40
CA PHE A 17 6.05 -1.31 15.51
C PHE A 17 5.25 -0.08 15.09
N LEU A 18 3.94 -0.21 14.95
CA LEU A 18 3.06 0.85 14.45
C LEU A 18 2.17 1.35 15.59
N SER A 19 2.35 2.61 15.98
CA SER A 19 1.42 3.31 16.85
C SER A 19 0.05 3.45 16.16
N GLN A 20 -1.00 3.26 16.95
CA GLN A 20 -2.41 3.37 16.57
C GLN A 20 -3.15 4.15 17.65
N GLU A 21 -4.24 4.81 17.25
CA GLU A 21 -5.09 5.57 18.15
C GLU A 21 -6.49 4.96 18.19
N SER A 22 -6.99 4.71 19.41
CA SER A 22 -8.34 4.16 19.61
C SER A 22 -9.46 5.18 19.43
N GLU A 23 -9.12 6.47 19.35
CA GLU A 23 -10.03 7.58 19.12
C GLU A 23 -9.46 8.35 17.93
N GLY A 24 -10.25 8.45 16.85
CA GLY A 24 -9.82 9.03 15.58
C GLY A 24 -10.61 8.47 14.41
N ASP A 25 -10.34 8.97 13.21
CA ASP A 25 -10.91 8.45 11.97
C ASP A 25 -10.30 7.08 11.59
N THR A 26 -10.91 6.42 10.61
CA THR A 26 -10.52 5.07 10.15
C THR A 26 -9.02 4.87 9.81
N GLY A 27 -8.24 5.92 9.55
CA GLY A 27 -6.81 5.80 9.26
C GLY A 27 -5.89 5.61 10.47
N CYS A 28 -6.43 5.63 11.70
CA CYS A 28 -5.63 5.51 12.92
C CYS A 28 -5.30 4.06 13.35
N VAL A 29 -5.74 3.05 12.59
CA VAL A 29 -5.52 1.63 12.88
C VAL A 29 -4.86 0.90 11.72
N VAL A 30 -4.21 -0.22 12.01
CA VAL A 30 -3.66 -1.14 11.01
C VAL A 30 -4.76 -2.09 10.57
N TRP A 31 -5.29 -1.89 9.37
CA TRP A 31 -6.29 -2.76 8.75
C TRP A 31 -5.70 -4.09 8.29
N ASP A 32 -6.52 -5.14 8.30
CA ASP A 32 -6.07 -6.48 7.90
C ASP A 32 -5.58 -6.51 6.44
N ALA A 33 -6.21 -5.74 5.55
CA ALA A 33 -5.75 -5.56 4.17
C ALA A 33 -4.32 -5.01 4.07
N ALA A 34 -3.90 -4.13 4.98
CA ALA A 34 -2.53 -3.60 5.03
C ALA A 34 -1.54 -4.68 5.49
N ILE A 35 -1.93 -5.55 6.42
CA ILE A 35 -1.11 -6.68 6.88
C ILE A 35 -0.94 -7.70 5.76
N VAL A 36 -2.03 -8.06 5.07
CA VAL A 36 -1.97 -8.98 3.91
C VAL A 36 -1.03 -8.43 2.84
N LEU A 37 -1.11 -7.14 2.52
CA LEU A 37 -0.23 -6.53 1.54
C LEU A 37 1.24 -6.49 2.00
N ALA A 38 1.49 -6.12 3.26
CA ALA A 38 2.84 -6.12 3.83
C ALA A 38 3.49 -7.51 3.76
N LYS A 39 2.75 -8.56 4.12
CA LYS A 39 3.25 -9.95 4.09
C LYS A 39 3.36 -10.51 2.69
N TYR A 40 2.53 -10.04 1.75
CA TYR A 40 2.72 -10.32 0.33
C TYR A 40 4.04 -9.73 -0.19
N LEU A 41 4.35 -8.46 0.10
CA LEU A 41 5.63 -7.84 -0.30
C LEU A 41 6.84 -8.60 0.26
N GLU A 42 6.75 -9.07 1.50
CA GLU A 42 7.79 -9.92 2.09
C GLU A 42 7.96 -11.25 1.35
N LYS A 43 6.87 -11.96 1.08
CA LYS A 43 6.90 -13.23 0.33
C LYS A 43 7.53 -13.02 -1.05
N GLN A 44 7.15 -11.96 -1.77
CA GLN A 44 7.71 -11.66 -3.10
C GLN A 44 9.23 -11.41 -3.03
N ARG A 45 9.69 -10.65 -2.03
CA ARG A 45 11.13 -10.46 -1.82
C ARG A 45 11.84 -11.79 -1.54
N TYR A 46 11.31 -12.61 -0.64
CA TYR A 46 11.91 -13.88 -0.28
C TYR A 46 11.99 -14.85 -1.47
N LEU A 47 10.93 -14.90 -2.30
CA LEU A 47 10.92 -15.70 -3.53
C LEU A 47 11.99 -15.21 -4.52
N LEU A 48 12.15 -13.90 -4.72
CA LEU A 48 13.21 -13.31 -5.53
C LEU A 48 14.62 -13.67 -5.06
N GLU A 49 14.86 -13.63 -3.74
CA GLU A 49 16.18 -13.98 -3.19
C GLU A 49 16.49 -15.47 -3.38
N LYS A 50 15.47 -16.34 -3.43
CA LYS A 50 15.63 -17.78 -3.65
C LYS A 50 15.65 -18.19 -5.12
N GLN A 51 15.00 -17.45 -6.00
CA GLN A 51 14.84 -17.78 -7.42
C GLN A 51 15.72 -16.86 -8.27
N ARG A 52 16.97 -17.29 -8.52
CA ARG A 52 17.83 -16.64 -9.52
C ARG A 52 17.42 -16.93 -10.98
N ASP A 53 16.54 -17.91 -11.23
CA ASP A 53 16.32 -18.53 -12.57
C ASP A 53 14.83 -18.74 -12.97
N LEU A 54 13.87 -17.91 -12.54
CA LEU A 54 12.48 -18.00 -13.07
C LEU A 54 12.09 -16.82 -13.97
N ASP A 55 11.30 -17.12 -15.01
CA ASP A 55 10.78 -16.19 -16.03
C ASP A 55 9.68 -15.23 -15.52
N VAL A 56 9.30 -15.33 -14.24
CA VAL A 56 8.46 -14.34 -13.59
C VAL A 56 9.39 -13.24 -13.08
N ARG A 57 9.10 -11.98 -13.36
CA ARG A 57 9.84 -10.83 -12.79
C ARG A 57 9.05 -10.25 -11.61
N PRO A 58 9.22 -10.74 -10.36
CA PRO A 58 8.62 -10.09 -9.21
C PRO A 58 9.16 -8.67 -9.07
N VAL A 59 8.38 -7.81 -8.41
CA VAL A 59 8.79 -6.44 -8.12
C VAL A 59 9.98 -6.49 -7.17
N ARG A 60 11.17 -6.22 -7.71
CA ARG A 60 12.39 -6.15 -6.91
C ARG A 60 12.43 -4.80 -6.22
N LEU A 61 12.07 -4.78 -4.94
CA LEU A 61 12.04 -3.54 -4.16
C LEU A 61 13.40 -2.84 -4.09
N SER A 62 14.52 -3.56 -4.18
CA SER A 62 15.83 -2.90 -4.27
C SER A 62 15.87 -2.05 -5.53
N ASP A 63 16.05 -0.74 -5.35
CA ASP A 63 16.03 0.33 -6.37
C ASP A 63 14.65 0.94 -6.67
N CYS A 64 13.54 0.43 -6.12
CA CYS A 64 12.21 0.99 -6.36
C CYS A 64 11.92 2.27 -5.55
N HIS A 65 11.42 3.29 -6.25
CA HIS A 65 10.65 4.39 -5.68
C HIS A 65 9.21 3.94 -5.41
N VAL A 66 8.80 3.95 -4.15
CA VAL A 66 7.48 3.50 -3.70
C VAL A 66 6.67 4.69 -3.19
N VAL A 67 5.42 4.79 -3.62
CA VAL A 67 4.43 5.72 -3.06
C VAL A 67 3.27 4.92 -2.48
N GLU A 68 2.86 5.23 -1.24
CA GLU A 68 1.64 4.70 -0.64
C GLU A 68 0.57 5.80 -0.59
N LEU A 69 -0.64 5.49 -1.07
CA LEU A 69 -1.82 6.37 -0.94
C LEU A 69 -2.72 5.84 0.17
N GLY A 70 -3.22 6.73 1.04
CA GLY A 70 -4.10 6.34 2.15
C GLY A 70 -3.37 5.46 3.17
N SER A 71 -2.18 5.92 3.58
CA SER A 71 -1.24 5.12 4.35
C SER A 71 -1.71 4.85 5.79
N GLY A 72 -2.53 5.73 6.35
CA GLY A 72 -2.97 5.71 7.74
C GLY A 72 -1.78 5.66 8.71
N THR A 73 -1.48 4.46 9.19
CA THR A 73 -0.33 4.19 10.07
C THR A 73 1.02 4.10 9.34
N GLY A 74 1.03 4.03 8.01
CA GLY A 74 2.23 3.82 7.19
C GLY A 74 2.64 2.35 7.05
N CYS A 75 1.75 1.41 7.35
CA CYS A 75 2.06 -0.02 7.44
C CYS A 75 2.77 -0.56 6.18
N VAL A 76 2.23 -0.30 4.99
CA VAL A 76 2.73 -0.92 3.75
C VAL A 76 3.98 -0.21 3.25
N GLY A 77 4.03 1.13 3.28
CA GLY A 77 5.19 1.90 2.88
C GLY A 77 6.39 1.67 3.79
N LEU A 78 6.19 1.64 5.12
CA LEU A 78 7.26 1.27 6.06
C LEU A 78 7.73 -0.17 5.83
N THR A 79 6.83 -1.07 5.43
CA THR A 79 7.21 -2.42 5.00
C THR A 79 8.11 -2.37 3.76
N ALA A 80 7.76 -1.60 2.74
CA ALA A 80 8.60 -1.44 1.55
C ALA A 80 9.99 -0.89 1.90
N ALA A 81 10.07 0.12 2.76
CA ALA A 81 11.33 0.69 3.25
C ALA A 81 12.16 -0.32 4.07
N LEU A 82 11.52 -1.12 4.93
CA LEU A 82 12.16 -2.21 5.67
C LEU A 82 12.73 -3.27 4.72
N LEU A 83 11.97 -3.60 3.67
CA LEU A 83 12.30 -4.63 2.69
C LEU A 83 13.31 -4.17 1.63
N GLY A 84 13.71 -2.90 1.61
CA GLY A 84 14.83 -2.41 0.81
C GLY A 84 14.45 -1.55 -0.39
N ALA A 85 13.25 -0.96 -0.42
CA ALA A 85 12.95 0.17 -1.31
C ALA A 85 14.05 1.24 -1.24
N SER A 86 14.34 1.90 -2.36
CA SER A 86 15.37 2.94 -2.43
C SER A 86 14.86 4.29 -1.93
N LYS A 87 13.57 4.57 -2.17
CA LYS A 87 12.85 5.74 -1.70
C LYS A 87 11.41 5.35 -1.41
N VAL A 88 10.87 5.79 -0.28
CA VAL A 88 9.46 5.61 0.05
C VAL A 88 8.83 6.93 0.43
N THR A 89 7.67 7.20 -0.12
CA THR A 89 6.81 8.29 0.32
C THR A 89 5.45 7.72 0.73
N ILE A 90 5.09 7.91 1.99
CA ILE A 90 3.77 7.55 2.51
C ILE A 90 2.90 8.79 2.57
N THR A 91 1.68 8.68 2.06
CA THR A 91 0.77 9.81 1.94
C THR A 91 -0.60 9.54 2.51
N ASP A 92 -1.20 10.59 3.08
CA ASP A 92 -2.55 10.59 3.62
C ASP A 92 -3.03 12.04 3.83
N LEU A 93 -4.22 12.23 4.39
CA LEU A 93 -4.74 13.53 4.75
C LEU A 93 -3.87 14.24 5.82
N PRO A 94 -3.87 15.58 5.88
CA PRO A 94 -2.97 16.36 6.75
C PRO A 94 -3.01 15.94 8.23
N GLN A 95 -4.17 15.53 8.73
CA GLN A 95 -4.34 15.10 10.12
C GLN A 95 -3.62 13.79 10.47
N LEU A 96 -3.28 12.94 9.48
CA LEU A 96 -2.57 11.68 9.73
C LEU A 96 -1.06 11.78 9.53
N VAL A 97 -0.56 12.89 8.97
CA VAL A 97 0.88 13.13 8.82
C VAL A 97 1.63 12.99 10.16
N PRO A 98 1.17 13.55 11.29
CA PRO A 98 1.86 13.36 12.57
C PRO A 98 1.95 11.90 13.03
N LEU A 99 0.92 11.07 12.74
CA LEU A 99 0.93 9.64 13.05
C LEU A 99 1.93 8.88 12.18
N MET A 100 1.96 9.20 10.88
CA MET A 100 2.92 8.64 9.92
C MET A 100 4.36 8.98 10.33
N GLU A 101 4.66 10.25 10.63
CA GLU A 101 5.98 10.70 11.10
C GLU A 101 6.41 9.99 12.39
N LYS A 102 5.48 9.84 13.35
CA LYS A 102 5.73 9.08 14.58
C LYS A 102 6.11 7.63 14.29
N ASN A 103 5.40 6.98 13.36
CA ASN A 103 5.69 5.59 12.99
C ASN A 103 6.99 5.44 12.19
N ILE A 104 7.35 6.42 11.37
CA ILE A 104 8.68 6.49 10.74
C ILE A 104 9.76 6.56 11.83
N LEU A 105 9.64 7.50 12.77
CA LEU A 105 10.59 7.69 13.86
C LEU A 105 10.68 6.44 14.76
N GLN A 106 9.56 5.78 15.05
CA GLN A 106 9.55 4.56 15.86
C GLN A 106 10.33 3.41 15.21
N ASN A 107 10.41 3.37 13.87
CA ASN A 107 11.03 2.28 13.12
C ASN A 107 12.36 2.66 12.47
N HIS A 108 12.87 3.88 12.62
CA HIS A 108 14.03 4.42 11.88
C HIS A 108 15.26 3.49 11.84
N ASN A 109 15.58 2.79 12.94
CA ASN A 109 16.73 1.88 13.00
C ASN A 109 16.55 0.61 12.14
N ASN A 110 15.32 0.27 11.77
CA ASN A 110 15.00 -0.92 11.01
C ASN A 110 14.93 -0.65 9.49
N LEU A 111 14.56 0.57 9.09
CA LEU A 111 14.34 0.98 7.71
C LEU A 111 15.65 1.02 6.91
N ARG A 112 15.60 0.65 5.63
CA ARG A 112 16.78 0.65 4.74
C ARG A 112 16.93 1.92 3.90
N CYS A 113 15.92 2.77 3.88
CA CYS A 113 15.93 4.08 3.22
C CYS A 113 15.24 5.13 4.09
N ALA A 114 15.40 6.40 3.72
CA ALA A 114 14.55 7.46 4.25
C ALA A 114 13.10 7.25 3.77
N VAL A 115 12.16 7.64 4.64
CA VAL A 115 10.73 7.61 4.34
C VAL A 115 10.18 9.00 4.60
N ASP A 116 9.51 9.57 3.60
CA ASP A 116 8.84 10.86 3.73
C ASP A 116 7.36 10.64 4.01
N ALA A 117 6.82 11.32 5.03
CA ALA A 117 5.38 11.44 5.25
C ALA A 117 4.90 12.76 4.66
N ILE A 118 4.00 12.71 3.68
CA ILE A 118 3.54 13.90 2.95
C ILE A 118 2.02 13.93 2.93
N GLU A 119 1.44 15.12 3.11
CA GLU A 119 0.01 15.30 2.91
C GLU A 119 -0.38 15.12 1.44
N LEU A 120 -1.42 14.34 1.19
CA LEU A 120 -2.05 14.25 -0.12
C LEU A 120 -3.55 14.02 0.03
N THR A 121 -4.33 14.99 -0.44
CA THR A 121 -5.76 14.82 -0.65
C THR A 121 -5.97 14.27 -2.06
N TRP A 122 -6.64 13.13 -2.19
CA TRP A 122 -6.94 12.55 -3.50
C TRP A 122 -7.69 13.56 -4.39
N GLY A 123 -7.37 13.58 -5.68
CA GLY A 123 -7.81 14.60 -6.63
C GLY A 123 -6.99 15.90 -6.64
N ASN A 124 -6.10 16.13 -5.66
CA ASN A 124 -5.18 17.27 -5.71
C ASN A 124 -3.97 16.97 -6.61
N MET A 125 -4.02 17.45 -7.84
CA MET A 125 -3.00 17.17 -8.86
C MET A 125 -1.66 17.87 -8.58
N GLU A 126 -1.66 19.00 -7.88
CA GLU A 126 -0.42 19.70 -7.52
C GLU A 126 0.37 18.91 -6.47
N GLN A 127 -0.32 18.45 -5.42
CA GLN A 127 0.27 17.56 -4.40
C GLN A 127 0.77 16.26 -5.03
N GLY A 128 -0.04 15.62 -5.89
CA GLY A 128 0.37 14.40 -6.59
C GLY A 128 1.60 14.59 -7.49
N ALA A 129 1.64 15.67 -8.28
CA ALA A 129 2.77 15.94 -9.16
C ALA A 129 4.10 16.10 -8.40
N ALA A 130 4.07 16.64 -7.17
CA ALA A 130 5.26 16.82 -6.34
C ALA A 130 5.91 15.49 -5.89
N LEU A 131 5.16 14.39 -5.90
CA LEU A 131 5.69 13.06 -5.52
C LEU A 131 6.59 12.47 -6.61
N GLY A 132 6.37 12.86 -7.87
CA GLY A 132 6.95 12.23 -9.05
C GLY A 132 6.34 10.86 -9.34
N THR A 133 6.76 10.24 -10.45
CA THR A 133 6.28 8.92 -10.88
C THR A 133 6.96 7.81 -10.07
N PRO A 134 6.21 6.95 -9.34
CA PRO A 134 6.78 5.82 -8.64
C PRO A 134 6.96 4.60 -9.56
N ASP A 135 7.89 3.72 -9.19
CA ASP A 135 7.99 2.38 -9.79
C ASP A 135 6.86 1.48 -9.25
N LEU A 136 6.52 1.67 -7.98
CA LEU A 136 5.48 0.92 -7.28
C LEU A 136 4.54 1.89 -6.53
N LEU A 137 3.26 1.85 -6.88
CA LEU A 137 2.19 2.53 -6.15
C LEU A 137 1.44 1.48 -5.31
N VAL A 138 1.33 1.68 -4.00
CA VAL A 138 0.62 0.75 -3.10
C VAL A 138 -0.55 1.43 -2.42
N LEU A 139 -1.63 0.67 -2.24
CA LEU A 139 -2.83 1.10 -1.53
C LEU A 139 -3.39 -0.08 -0.74
N ALA A 140 -3.80 0.17 0.51
CA ALA A 140 -4.45 -0.82 1.34
C ALA A 140 -5.75 -0.26 1.92
N ASP A 141 -6.87 -0.90 1.55
CA ASP A 141 -8.21 -0.61 2.06
C ASP A 141 -8.76 0.80 1.77
N CYS A 142 -8.34 1.40 0.65
CA CYS A 142 -8.74 2.76 0.28
C CYS A 142 -10.11 2.87 -0.43
N ILE A 143 -10.87 1.78 -0.56
CA ILE A 143 -12.14 1.74 -1.32
C ILE A 143 -13.32 1.60 -0.35
N TYR A 144 -13.87 2.72 0.11
CA TYR A 144 -14.92 2.72 1.14
C TYR A 144 -15.91 3.89 1.06
N TYR A 145 -15.50 5.04 0.52
CA TYR A 145 -16.39 6.19 0.28
C TYR A 145 -16.58 6.43 -1.21
N GLU A 146 -17.83 6.61 -1.63
CA GLU A 146 -18.22 6.76 -3.04
C GLU A 146 -17.67 8.06 -3.63
N GLU A 147 -17.71 9.15 -2.86
CA GLU A 147 -17.20 10.47 -3.22
C GLU A 147 -15.67 10.50 -3.42
N SER A 148 -14.96 9.51 -2.87
CA SER A 148 -13.50 9.41 -2.94
C SER A 148 -13.03 8.64 -4.17
N LEU A 149 -13.91 7.94 -4.90
CA LEU A 149 -13.52 7.03 -5.97
C LEU A 149 -12.89 7.76 -7.17
N GLU A 150 -13.58 8.74 -7.75
CA GLU A 150 -13.03 9.51 -8.88
C GLU A 150 -11.76 10.29 -8.51
N PRO A 151 -11.70 11.02 -7.36
CA PRO A 151 -10.47 11.65 -6.91
C PRO A 151 -9.31 10.67 -6.76
N LEU A 152 -9.56 9.49 -6.17
CA LEU A 152 -8.55 8.44 -5.99
C LEU A 152 -8.03 7.93 -7.33
N VAL A 153 -8.92 7.53 -8.24
CA VAL A 153 -8.53 7.01 -9.57
C VAL A 153 -7.80 8.07 -10.39
N SER A 154 -8.22 9.35 -10.29
CA SER A 154 -7.53 10.47 -10.92
C SER A 154 -6.10 10.65 -10.40
N THR A 155 -5.90 10.59 -9.08
CA THR A 155 -4.57 10.62 -8.45
C THR A 155 -3.71 9.43 -8.88
N MET A 156 -4.28 8.21 -8.88
CA MET A 156 -3.55 7.02 -9.33
C MET A 156 -3.10 7.17 -10.78
N ARG A 157 -3.98 7.64 -11.66
CA ARG A 157 -3.66 7.90 -13.07
C ARG A 157 -2.56 8.93 -13.25
N SER A 158 -2.60 10.04 -12.50
CA SER A 158 -1.61 11.12 -12.65
C SER A 158 -0.22 10.73 -12.13
N LEU A 159 -0.16 9.86 -11.11
CA LEU A 159 1.10 9.33 -10.59
C LEU A 159 1.71 8.25 -11.48
N CYS A 160 0.89 7.41 -12.11
CA CYS A 160 1.38 6.26 -12.86
C CYS A 160 1.97 6.62 -14.24
N GLY A 161 3.20 6.17 -14.48
CA GLY A 161 3.77 6.06 -15.82
C GLY A 161 3.59 4.66 -16.42
N THR A 162 4.07 4.46 -17.65
CA THR A 162 3.98 3.16 -18.35
C THR A 162 4.73 2.02 -17.66
N SER A 163 5.71 2.34 -16.81
CA SER A 163 6.50 1.37 -16.04
C SER A 163 6.00 1.21 -14.60
N THR A 164 5.06 2.04 -14.16
CA THR A 164 4.53 1.97 -12.79
C THR A 164 3.67 0.72 -12.64
N THR A 165 3.92 -0.02 -11.57
CA THR A 165 3.03 -1.08 -11.11
C THR A 165 2.23 -0.58 -9.92
N VAL A 166 0.92 -0.81 -9.93
CA VAL A 166 0.06 -0.55 -8.78
C VAL A 166 -0.26 -1.88 -8.11
N ILE A 167 -0.18 -1.95 -6.78
CA ILE A 167 -0.68 -3.08 -6.00
C ILE A 167 -1.70 -2.56 -4.99
N LEU A 168 -2.92 -3.07 -5.10
CA LEU A 168 -4.04 -2.75 -4.23
C LEU A 168 -4.38 -3.97 -3.38
N SER A 169 -4.54 -3.75 -2.08
CA SER A 169 -5.18 -4.70 -1.17
C SER A 169 -6.52 -4.16 -0.72
N TYR A 170 -7.56 -5.00 -0.82
CA TYR A 170 -8.92 -4.60 -0.51
C TYR A 170 -9.66 -5.72 0.22
N GLU A 171 -10.30 -5.39 1.34
CA GLU A 171 -11.23 -6.30 2.02
C GLU A 171 -12.62 -6.17 1.39
N HIS A 172 -13.12 -7.25 0.79
CA HIS A 172 -14.46 -7.35 0.25
C HIS A 172 -15.50 -7.35 1.36
N ARG A 173 -16.30 -6.28 1.38
CA ARG A 173 -17.38 -6.08 2.33
C ARG A 173 -18.72 -6.14 1.61
N THR A 174 -19.64 -6.95 2.12
CA THR A 174 -20.97 -7.15 1.51
C THR A 174 -22.08 -6.35 2.18
N THR A 175 -21.77 -5.56 3.20
CA THR A 175 -22.75 -4.75 3.94
C THR A 175 -22.97 -3.40 3.27
N GLY A 176 -24.19 -2.84 3.38
CA GLY A 176 -24.50 -1.52 2.84
C GLY A 176 -24.32 -1.43 1.32
N ASN A 177 -23.74 -0.32 0.86
CA ASN A 177 -23.45 -0.03 -0.55
C ASN A 177 -22.01 -0.41 -0.98
N ASN A 178 -21.27 -1.17 -0.16
CA ASN A 178 -19.86 -1.51 -0.45
C ASN A 178 -19.66 -2.22 -1.80
N LEU A 179 -20.59 -3.10 -2.20
CA LEU A 179 -20.52 -3.78 -3.50
C LEU A 179 -20.67 -2.80 -4.68
N GLU A 180 -21.52 -1.78 -4.54
CA GLU A 180 -21.71 -0.75 -5.57
C GLU A 180 -20.46 0.14 -5.69
N ILE A 181 -19.89 0.54 -4.55
CA ILE A 181 -18.63 1.30 -4.46
C ILE A 181 -17.50 0.50 -5.11
N GLN A 182 -17.37 -0.78 -4.78
CA GLN A 182 -16.36 -1.67 -5.36
C GLN A 182 -16.51 -1.79 -6.88
N ASN A 183 -17.73 -2.04 -7.37
CA ASN A 183 -17.99 -2.15 -8.80
C ASN A 183 -17.70 -0.85 -9.54
N ARG A 184 -18.08 0.30 -8.97
CA ARG A 184 -17.78 1.63 -9.53
C ARG A 184 -16.27 1.88 -9.59
N PHE A 185 -15.54 1.58 -8.51
CA PHE A 185 -14.08 1.72 -8.48
C PHE A 185 -13.41 0.91 -9.59
N PHE A 186 -13.75 -0.39 -9.72
CA PHE A 186 -13.13 -1.21 -10.75
C PHE A 186 -13.54 -0.80 -12.16
N GLY A 187 -14.77 -0.31 -12.36
CA GLY A 187 -15.20 0.28 -13.63
C GLY A 187 -14.32 1.47 -14.03
N LEU A 188 -14.09 2.42 -13.12
CA LEU A 188 -13.22 3.58 -13.34
C LEU A 188 -11.75 3.18 -13.61
N MET A 189 -11.24 2.20 -12.87
CA MET A 189 -9.88 1.68 -13.07
C MET A 189 -9.72 1.05 -14.46
N GLU A 190 -10.69 0.26 -14.91
CA GLU A 190 -10.65 -0.43 -16.20
C GLU A 190 -10.76 0.51 -17.41
N GLU A 191 -11.07 1.79 -17.24
CA GLU A 191 -10.95 2.76 -18.33
C GLU A 191 -9.49 3.02 -18.73
N ASN A 192 -8.57 2.93 -17.77
CA ASN A 192 -7.19 3.43 -17.90
C ASN A 192 -6.11 2.41 -17.55
N PHE A 193 -6.49 1.35 -16.83
CA PHE A 193 -5.56 0.34 -16.34
C PHE A 193 -5.93 -1.05 -16.84
N TRP A 194 -4.90 -1.86 -17.09
CA TRP A 194 -5.01 -3.31 -17.11
C TRP A 194 -5.07 -3.80 -15.66
N LYS A 195 -5.99 -4.73 -15.37
CA LYS A 195 -6.21 -5.30 -14.04
C LYS A 195 -5.88 -6.79 -14.06
N GLU A 196 -5.14 -7.24 -13.05
CA GLU A 196 -4.83 -8.64 -12.78
C GLU A 196 -5.12 -8.93 -11.31
N SER A 197 -5.80 -10.05 -11.02
CA SER A 197 -5.97 -10.50 -9.63
C SER A 197 -4.76 -11.35 -9.23
N ILE A 198 -4.22 -11.09 -8.04
CA ILE A 198 -3.15 -11.91 -7.47
C ILE A 198 -3.81 -13.11 -6.75
N PRO A 199 -3.57 -14.35 -7.22
CA PRO A 199 -4.18 -15.55 -6.65
C PRO A 199 -3.86 -15.75 -5.17
N LEU A 200 -4.75 -16.40 -4.43
CA LEU A 200 -4.63 -16.61 -2.98
C LEU A 200 -3.39 -17.46 -2.61
N GLU A 201 -2.99 -18.36 -3.50
CA GLU A 201 -1.78 -19.19 -3.43
C GLU A 201 -0.47 -18.39 -3.55
N ASP A 202 -0.52 -17.26 -4.25
CA ASP A 202 0.63 -16.35 -4.40
C ASP A 202 0.76 -15.38 -3.21
N GLN A 203 -0.28 -15.28 -2.38
CA GLN A 203 -0.26 -14.54 -1.11
C GLN A 203 0.45 -15.31 0.01
N HIS A 204 0.77 -14.63 1.12
CA HIS A 204 1.43 -15.26 2.27
C HIS A 204 0.53 -16.35 2.90
N GLU A 205 1.10 -17.52 3.22
CA GLU A 205 0.33 -18.72 3.58
C GLU A 205 -0.54 -18.52 4.83
N LEU A 206 -0.02 -17.77 5.81
CA LEU A 206 -0.67 -17.44 7.09
C LEU A 206 -1.42 -16.10 7.10
N TYR A 207 -1.04 -15.14 6.24
CA TYR A 207 -1.54 -13.77 6.28
C TYR A 207 -2.28 -13.48 4.97
N ARG A 208 -3.43 -14.15 4.82
CA ARG A 208 -4.32 -14.07 3.67
C ARG A 208 -5.74 -14.39 4.12
N SER A 209 -6.74 -13.90 3.38
CA SER A 209 -8.16 -14.20 3.61
C SER A 209 -8.88 -14.37 2.29
N HIS A 210 -9.97 -15.14 2.26
CA HIS A 210 -10.85 -15.21 1.09
C HIS A 210 -11.59 -13.89 0.85
N ASP A 211 -11.72 -13.08 1.90
CA ASP A 211 -12.37 -11.77 1.86
C ASP A 211 -11.36 -10.65 1.59
N ILE A 212 -10.05 -10.91 1.53
CA ILE A 212 -9.04 -9.89 1.21
C ILE A 212 -8.39 -10.22 -0.12
N HIS A 213 -8.59 -9.34 -1.10
CA HIS A 213 -8.12 -9.51 -2.45
C HIS A 213 -6.94 -8.58 -2.73
N LEU A 214 -5.93 -9.14 -3.40
CA LEU A 214 -4.82 -8.38 -3.95
C LEU A 214 -5.02 -8.25 -5.47
N PHE A 215 -4.81 -7.03 -5.96
CA PHE A 215 -4.87 -6.73 -7.39
C PHE A 215 -3.61 -6.00 -7.83
N LYS A 216 -3.16 -6.33 -9.03
CA LYS A 216 -2.11 -5.62 -9.74
C LYS A 216 -2.72 -4.80 -10.86
N PHE A 217 -2.28 -3.56 -11.02
CA PHE A 217 -2.64 -2.73 -12.16
C PHE A 217 -1.43 -2.13 -12.86
N ASN A 218 -1.56 -1.94 -14.17
CA ASN A 218 -0.60 -1.21 -15.00
C ASN A 218 -1.38 -0.31 -15.97
N LEU A 219 -0.83 0.85 -16.30
CA LEU A 219 -1.47 1.77 -17.24
C LEU A 219 -1.63 1.10 -18.63
N ARG A 220 -2.74 1.37 -19.31
CA ARG A 220 -3.02 0.85 -20.67
C ARG A 220 -2.17 1.50 -21.75
#